data_AF-A0A0C3A1H8-F1
#
_entry.id   AF-A0A0C3A1H8-F1
#
_cell.length_a   1.000
_cell.length_b   1.000
_cell.length_c   1.000
_cell.angle_alpha   90.00
_cell.angle_beta   90.00
_cell.angle_gamma   90.00
#
_symmetry.space_group_name_H-M   'P 1'
#
loop_
_entity.id
_entity.type
_entity.pdbx_description
1 polymer ?
#
loop_
_entity_poly.entity_id
_entity_poly.type
_entity_poly.pdbx_seq_one_letter_code
_entity_poly.pdbx_strand_id
1 'polypeptide(L)'
;LTDPLPRRHASTLIQLHTSHAPLNHHLARIGKSPSPSCPNCGANYETVHHLILMCPAYQMERRRLQRKIGSRRMRLEHLLMNATTIRDFLRFLASTRHFACTFG
;
A
#
# COMPACT_ATOMS: atom_id res chain seq x y z
N LEU A 1 -5.21 0.51 23.30
CA LEU A 1 -4.48 -0.78 23.41
C LEU A 1 -4.36 -1.38 22.02
N THR A 2 -3.36 -0.98 21.25
CA THR A 2 -3.04 -1.65 19.98
C THR A 2 -2.24 -2.89 20.31
N ASP A 3 -2.79 -4.08 20.04
CA ASP A 3 -1.98 -5.30 19.97
C ASP A 3 -0.70 -5.03 19.17
N PRO A 4 0.46 -5.56 19.60
CA PRO A 4 1.69 -5.38 18.86
C PRO A 4 1.52 -5.96 17.44
N LEU A 5 1.70 -5.10 16.44
CA LEU A 5 1.66 -5.49 15.03
C LEU A 5 2.72 -6.56 14.77
N PRO A 6 2.38 -7.64 14.04
CA PRO A 6 3.39 -8.60 13.58
C PRO A 6 4.55 -7.88 12.90
N ARG A 7 5.80 -8.28 13.18
CA ARG A 7 7.01 -7.62 12.67
C ARG A 7 6.97 -7.39 11.15
N ARG A 8 6.43 -8.37 10.40
CA ARG A 8 6.26 -8.27 8.94
C ARG A 8 5.34 -7.13 8.49
N HIS A 9 4.23 -6.90 9.20
CA HIS A 9 3.32 -5.79 8.90
C HIS A 9 3.97 -4.44 9.21
N ALA A 10 4.66 -4.34 10.35
CA ALA A 10 5.39 -3.12 10.71
C ALA A 10 6.49 -2.79 9.68
N SER A 11 7.26 -3.81 9.26
CA SER A 11 8.29 -3.66 8.23
C SER A 11 7.71 -3.15 6.91
N THR A 12 6.60 -3.72 6.43
CA THR A 12 5.95 -3.25 5.21
C THR A 12 5.43 -1.82 5.32
N LEU A 13 4.88 -1.43 6.48
CA LEU A 13 4.45 -0.05 6.70
C LEU A 13 5.63 0.94 6.66
N ILE A 14 6.75 0.59 7.30
CA ILE A 14 7.97 1.40 7.26
C ILE A 14 8.49 1.52 5.83
N GLN A 15 8.51 0.42 5.08
CA GLN A 15 8.92 0.41 3.67
C GLN A 15 7.99 1.26 2.80
N LEU A 16 6.67 1.20 3.00
CA LEU A 16 5.72 2.07 2.30
C LEU A 16 5.92 3.54 2.65
N HIS A 17 6.15 3.85 3.93
CA HIS A 17 6.39 5.21 4.41
C HIS A 17 7.68 5.81 3.83
N THR A 18 8.73 5.01 3.74
CA THR A 18 10.04 5.41 3.18
C THR A 18 10.12 5.26 1.66
N SER A 19 9.03 4.87 0.99
CA SER A 19 9.02 4.57 -0.45
C SER A 19 10.08 3.52 -0.88
N HIS A 20 10.43 2.62 0.04
CA HIS A 20 11.33 1.47 -0.16
C HIS A 20 10.58 0.14 -0.23
N ALA A 21 9.25 0.19 -0.32
CA ALA A 21 8.45 -1.00 -0.59
C ALA A 21 8.82 -1.61 -1.94
N PRO A 22 8.71 -2.95 -2.10
CA PRO A 22 8.98 -3.64 -3.35
C PRO A 22 7.86 -3.38 -4.38
N LEU A 23 7.70 -2.13 -4.78
CA LEU A 23 6.87 -1.66 -5.90
C LEU A 23 7.78 -1.43 -7.10
N ASN A 24 7.25 -1.61 -8.31
CA ASN A 24 8.08 -1.59 -9.51
C ASN A 24 8.87 -0.30 -9.71
N HIS A 25 8.33 0.87 -9.31
CA HIS A 25 9.10 2.12 -9.38
C HIS A 25 10.40 2.05 -8.54
N HIS A 26 10.32 1.54 -7.31
CA HIS A 26 11.50 1.38 -6.46
C HIS A 26 12.41 0.26 -6.99
N LEU A 27 11.84 -0.88 -7.38
CA LEU A 27 12.59 -2.03 -7.87
C LEU A 27 13.36 -1.72 -9.16
N ALA A 28 12.77 -0.98 -10.10
CA ALA A 28 13.43 -0.55 -11.32
C ALA A 28 14.62 0.38 -11.02
N ARG A 29 14.46 1.31 -10.06
CA ARG A 29 15.53 2.21 -9.62
C ARG A 29 16.75 1.47 -9.07
N ILE A 30 16.55 0.32 -8.43
CA ILE A 30 17.63 -0.51 -7.87
C ILE A 30 18.04 -1.69 -8.77
N GLY A 31 17.57 -1.73 -10.02
CA GLY A 31 17.90 -2.79 -11.00
C GLY A 31 17.30 -4.17 -10.67
N LYS A 32 16.22 -4.22 -9.88
CA LYS A 32 15.51 -5.45 -9.48
C LYS A 32 14.21 -5.70 -10.25
N SER A 33 13.78 -4.75 -11.08
CA SER A 33 12.66 -4.91 -12.02
C SER A 33 13.03 -4.32 -13.38
N PRO A 34 12.63 -4.95 -14.50
CA PRO A 34 12.90 -4.45 -15.83
C PRO A 34 12.09 -3.18 -16.19
N SER A 35 11.02 -2.88 -15.45
CA SER A 35 10.15 -1.74 -15.73
C SER A 35 9.59 -1.13 -14.44
N PRO A 36 9.46 0.21 -14.36
CA PRO A 36 8.83 0.87 -13.22
C PRO A 36 7.30 0.82 -13.26
N SER A 37 6.71 0.30 -14.34
CA SER A 37 5.26 0.34 -14.57
C SER A 37 4.46 -0.57 -13.62
N CYS A 38 3.22 -0.18 -13.34
CA CYS A 38 2.30 -1.00 -12.57
C CYS A 38 1.83 -2.20 -13.42
N PRO A 39 2.02 -3.44 -12.97
CA PRO A 39 1.62 -4.62 -13.71
C PRO A 39 0.10 -4.79 -13.78
N ASN A 40 -0.63 -4.18 -12.83
CA ASN A 40 -2.08 -4.37 -12.70
C ASN A 40 -2.91 -3.40 -13.55
N CYS A 41 -2.39 -2.21 -13.86
CA CYS A 41 -3.14 -1.21 -14.62
C CYS A 41 -2.33 -0.54 -15.74
N GLY A 42 -1.06 -0.91 -15.94
CA GLY A 42 -0.21 -0.37 -17.00
C GLY A 42 0.27 1.07 -16.80
N ALA A 43 0.05 1.68 -15.64
CA ALA A 43 0.56 3.03 -15.37
C ALA A 43 2.09 3.05 -15.39
N ASN A 44 2.70 4.12 -15.91
CA ASN A 44 4.16 4.23 -16.08
C ASN A 44 4.97 4.05 -14.80
N TYR A 45 4.38 4.39 -13.64
CA TYR A 45 5.07 4.33 -12.36
C TYR A 45 4.19 3.71 -11.28
N GLU A 46 4.60 2.54 -10.80
CA GLU A 46 4.02 1.93 -9.60
C GLU A 46 4.64 2.53 -8.33
N THR A 47 4.16 3.70 -7.95
CA THR A 47 4.56 4.35 -6.69
C THR A 47 3.63 3.97 -5.54
N VAL A 48 4.06 4.27 -4.30
CA VAL A 48 3.22 4.12 -3.11
C VAL A 48 1.93 4.93 -3.25
N HIS A 49 2.03 6.16 -3.75
CA HIS A 49 0.88 7.00 -4.05
C HIS A 49 -0.04 6.37 -5.10
N HIS A 50 0.54 5.81 -6.17
CA HIS A 50 -0.22 5.11 -7.19
C HIS A 50 -1.01 3.93 -6.59
N LEU A 51 -0.33 3.02 -5.88
CA LEU A 51 -0.98 1.88 -5.23
C LEU A 51 -2.16 2.33 -4.33
N ILE A 52 -1.90 3.26 -3.41
CA ILE A 52 -2.79 3.60 -2.29
C ILE A 52 -3.89 4.60 -2.66
N LEU A 53 -3.71 5.43 -3.71
CA LEU A 53 -4.67 6.47 -4.05
C LEU A 53 -5.17 6.46 -5.50
N MET A 54 -4.42 5.90 -6.46
CA MET A 54 -4.73 6.12 -7.90
C MET A 54 -5.03 4.85 -8.71
N CYS A 55 -4.38 3.73 -8.41
CA CYS A 55 -4.44 2.51 -9.21
C CYS A 55 -5.90 2.04 -9.47
N PRO A 56 -6.35 2.02 -10.74
CA PRO A 56 -7.70 1.56 -11.07
C PRO A 56 -7.97 0.11 -10.68
N ALA A 57 -6.93 -0.75 -10.71
CA ALA A 57 -7.05 -2.15 -10.33
C ALA A 57 -7.50 -2.34 -8.87
N TYR A 58 -7.18 -1.37 -7.99
CA TYR A 58 -7.55 -1.42 -6.57
C TYR A 58 -8.70 -0.49 -6.19
N GLN A 59 -9.49 -0.06 -7.17
CA GLN A 59 -10.56 0.91 -6.94
C GLN A 59 -11.63 0.35 -6.00
N MET A 60 -11.94 -0.95 -6.07
CA MET A 60 -12.95 -1.58 -5.20
C MET A 60 -12.50 -1.60 -3.74
N GLU A 61 -11.27 -2.03 -3.50
CA GLU A 61 -10.59 -2.13 -2.21
C GLU A 61 -10.48 -0.73 -1.60
N ARG A 62 -10.07 0.25 -2.41
CA ARG A 62 -9.97 1.65 -2.01
C ARG A 62 -11.34 2.22 -1.60
N ARG A 63 -12.41 1.92 -2.35
CA ARG A 63 -13.78 2.33 -1.97
C ARG A 63 -14.27 1.65 -0.69
N ARG A 64 -13.88 0.40 -0.42
CA ARG A 64 -14.19 -0.28 0.85
C ARG A 64 -13.46 0.38 2.02
N LEU A 65 -12.16 0.66 1.86
CA LEU A 65 -11.37 1.39 2.84
C LEU A 65 -11.97 2.78 3.12
N GLN A 66 -12.24 3.55 2.06
CA GLN A 66 -12.82 4.90 2.15
C GLN A 66 -14.17 4.92 2.86
N ARG A 67 -15.06 3.96 2.60
CA ARG A 67 -16.34 3.85 3.32
C ARG A 67 -16.15 3.61 4.82
N LYS A 68 -15.07 2.94 5.21
CA LYS A 68 -14.79 2.58 6.60
C LYS A 68 -14.10 3.69 7.39
N ILE A 69 -13.10 4.34 6.80
CA ILE A 69 -12.31 5.39 7.48
C ILE A 69 -12.79 6.81 7.16
N GLY A 70 -13.64 6.97 6.16
CA GLY A 70 -14.13 8.26 5.65
C GLY A 70 -13.17 8.93 4.66
N SER A 71 -13.75 9.65 3.68
CA SER A 71 -13.00 10.31 2.60
C SER A 71 -11.92 11.29 3.08
N ARG A 72 -12.16 12.00 4.19
CA ARG A 72 -11.18 12.98 4.74
C ARG A 72 -9.87 12.32 5.18
N ARG A 73 -9.90 11.02 5.50
CA ARG A 73 -8.73 10.25 5.96
C ARG A 73 -8.02 9.49 4.83
N MET A 74 -8.49 9.62 3.59
CA MET A 74 -7.86 9.04 2.40
C MET A 74 -6.65 9.86 1.94
N ARG A 75 -5.67 10.02 2.84
CA ARG A 75 -4.38 10.67 2.57
C ARG A 75 -3.26 9.73 2.96
N LEU A 76 -2.13 9.81 2.26
CA LEU A 76 -1.03 8.88 2.46
C LEU A 76 -0.51 8.92 3.92
N GLU A 77 -0.28 10.11 4.46
CA GLU A 77 0.17 10.28 5.85
C GLU A 77 -0.83 9.67 6.85
N HIS A 78 -2.13 9.90 6.63
CA HIS A 78 -3.18 9.41 7.52
C HIS A 78 -3.32 7.88 7.48
N LEU A 79 -3.04 7.24 6.35
CA LEU A 79 -3.11 5.79 6.19
C LEU A 79 -1.87 5.09 6.76
N LEU A 80 -0.70 5.72 6.69
CA LEU A 80 0.56 5.14 7.11
C LEU A 80 0.93 5.43 8.56
N MET A 81 0.50 6.58 9.12
CA MET A 81 0.97 7.06 10.43
C MET A 81 -0.08 6.98 11.54
N ASN A 82 -1.37 6.75 11.22
CA ASN A 82 -2.43 6.80 12.22
C ASN A 82 -2.83 5.41 12.74
N ALA A 83 -2.68 5.20 14.04
CA ALA A 83 -3.01 3.92 14.70
C ALA A 83 -4.49 3.52 14.58
N THR A 84 -5.40 4.48 14.34
CA THR A 84 -6.83 4.18 14.17
C THR A 84 -7.18 3.64 12.78
N THR A 85 -6.41 4.01 11.75
CA THR A 85 -6.64 3.59 10.36
C THR A 85 -5.75 2.42 9.95
N ILE A 86 -4.64 2.18 10.67
CA ILE A 86 -3.62 1.18 10.33
C ILE A 86 -4.19 -0.23 10.13
N ARG A 87 -5.14 -0.67 10.97
CA ARG A 87 -5.74 -2.01 10.85
C ARG A 87 -6.58 -2.15 9.58
N ASP A 88 -7.28 -1.10 9.19
CA ASP A 88 -8.08 -1.09 7.97
C ASP A 88 -7.21 -0.94 6.73
N PHE A 89 -6.12 -0.17 6.83
CA PHE A 89 -5.12 -0.06 5.78
C PHE A 89 -4.37 -1.38 5.54
N LEU A 90 -4.00 -2.13 6.59
CA LEU A 90 -3.40 -3.46 6.44
C LEU A 90 -4.38 -4.44 5.78
N ARG A 91 -5.68 -4.36 6.07
CA ARG A 91 -6.69 -5.16 5.37
C ARG A 91 -6.79 -4.78 3.89
N PHE A 92 -6.68 -3.50 3.56
CA PHE A 92 -6.57 -3.05 2.17
C PHE A 92 -5.35 -3.67 1.49
N LEU A 93 -4.16 -3.60 2.10
CA LEU A 93 -2.94 -4.20 1.54
C LEU A 93 -3.03 -5.72 1.38
N ALA A 94 -3.69 -6.42 2.30
CA ALA A 94 -3.95 -7.85 2.15
C ALA A 94 -4.87 -8.13 0.94
N SER A 95 -5.88 -7.29 0.71
CA SER A 95 -6.83 -7.47 -0.39
C SER A 95 -6.24 -7.18 -1.77
N THR A 96 -5.21 -6.34 -1.88
CA THR A 96 -4.58 -6.04 -3.17
C THR A 96 -3.74 -7.19 -3.72
N ARG A 97 -3.41 -8.21 -2.91
CA ARG A 97 -2.50 -9.34 -3.22
C ARG A 97 -1.10 -8.96 -3.72
N HIS A 98 -0.80 -7.68 -3.83
CA HIS A 98 0.53 -7.17 -4.19
C HIS A 98 1.59 -7.58 -3.16
N PHE A 99 1.17 -7.75 -1.90
CA PHE A 99 2.03 -8.18 -0.80
C PHE A 99 1.62 -9.56 -0.27
N ALA A 100 1.24 -10.49 -1.17
CA ALA A 100 0.73 -11.80 -0.78
C ALA A 100 1.65 -12.56 0.21
N CYS A 101 2.98 -12.48 0.05
CA CYS A 101 3.93 -13.10 0.98
C CYS A 101 3.98 -12.43 2.37
N THR A 102 3.55 -11.18 2.49
CA THR A 102 3.53 -10.43 3.78
C THR A 102 2.23 -10.68 4.56
N PHE A 103 1.12 -10.81 3.85
CA PHE A 103 -0.23 -10.87 4.43
C PHE A 103 -0.89 -12.25 4.32
N GLY A 104 -0.15 -13.26 3.86
CA GLY A 104 -0.51 -14.68 3.93
C GLY A 104 -0.47 -15.24 5.34
#